data_AF-A0A2N2SG78-F1
#
_entry.id   AF-A0A2N2SG78-F1
#
_cell.length_a   1.000
_cell.length_b   1.000
_cell.length_c   1.000
_cell.angle_alpha   90.00
_cell.angle_beta   90.00
_cell.angle_gamma   90.00
#
_symmetry.space_group_name_H-M   'P 1'
#
loop_
_entity.id
_entity.type
_entity.pdbx_description
1 polymer ?
#
loop_
_entity_poly.entity_id
_entity_poly.type
_entity_poly.pdbx_seq_one_letter_code
_entity_poly.pdbx_strand_id
1 'polypeptide(L)'
;MVKTVALLLGVHAHQPVGNFESVLDDAHVRCYGPFLRVLHQYPDFKFAIHLSGWLLEYMMKHFPEDMALLKEMVAREQAELFGAGFTE
;
A
#
# COMPACT_ATOMS: atom_id res chain seq x y z
N MET A 1 27.02 15.59 17.66
CA MET A 1 26.21 14.71 16.80
C MET A 1 24.78 14.68 17.35
N VAL A 2 23.78 14.94 16.51
CA VAL A 2 22.38 14.74 16.89
C VAL A 2 22.13 13.24 17.01
N LYS A 3 21.55 12.80 18.12
CA LYS A 3 21.21 11.39 18.34
C LYS A 3 19.98 11.07 17.47
N THR A 4 20.09 10.10 16.58
CA THR A 4 18.97 9.63 15.77
C THR A 4 18.32 8.40 16.39
N VAL A 5 17.08 8.12 15.97
CA VAL A 5 16.33 6.91 16.31
C VAL A 5 15.89 6.23 15.01
N ALA A 6 15.87 4.90 14.99
CA ALA A 6 15.31 4.16 13.88
C ALA A 6 13.78 4.23 13.96
N LEU A 7 13.13 4.64 12.88
CA LEU A 7 11.68 4.58 12.71
C LEU A 7 11.35 3.45 11.74
N LEU A 8 10.49 2.54 12.18
CA LEU A 8 9.87 1.54 11.31
C LEU A 8 8.39 1.90 11.18
N LEU A 9 7.98 2.36 10.00
CA LEU A 9 6.57 2.62 9.70
C LEU A 9 6.03 1.50 8.83
N GLY A 10 4.99 0.83 9.33
CA GLY A 10 4.23 -0.17 8.59
C GLY A 10 2.76 0.20 8.53
N VAL A 11 2.10 -0.07 7.40
CA VAL A 11 0.65 0.09 7.26
C VAL A 11 -0.02 -1.22 6.87
N HIS A 12 -1.23 -1.40 7.37
CA HIS A 12 -2.10 -2.53 7.09
C HIS A 12 -3.34 -2.07 6.32
N ALA A 13 -3.55 -2.62 5.12
CA ALA A 13 -4.70 -2.33 4.29
C ALA A 13 -5.55 -3.59 4.07
N HIS A 14 -6.75 -3.58 4.63
CA HIS A 14 -7.70 -4.68 4.57
C HIS A 14 -9.07 -4.24 4.08
N GLN A 15 -9.72 -5.10 3.30
CA GLN A 15 -11.16 -5.09 3.07
C GLN A 15 -11.72 -6.52 3.18
N PRO A 16 -12.86 -6.72 3.86
CA PRO A 16 -13.51 -8.03 3.93
C PRO A 16 -13.93 -8.55 2.55
N VAL A 17 -13.81 -9.86 2.36
CA VAL A 17 -14.26 -10.52 1.12
C VAL A 17 -15.77 -10.30 0.91
N GLY A 18 -16.15 -9.93 -0.31
CA GLY A 18 -17.56 -9.69 -0.67
C GLY A 18 -18.11 -8.34 -0.25
N ASN A 19 -17.28 -7.40 0.22
CA ASN A 19 -17.70 -6.02 0.43
C ASN A 19 -18.08 -5.35 -0.91
N PHE A 20 -18.89 -4.28 -0.85
CA PHE A 20 -19.36 -3.59 -2.05
C PHE A 20 -18.21 -2.87 -2.76
N GLU A 21 -18.13 -2.97 -4.09
CA GLU A 21 -17.09 -2.29 -4.88
C GLU A 21 -17.03 -0.79 -4.59
N SER A 22 -18.18 -0.12 -4.39
CA SER A 22 -18.23 1.29 -4.02
C SER A 22 -17.50 1.63 -2.71
N VAL A 23 -17.43 0.68 -1.77
CA VAL A 23 -16.68 0.85 -0.52
C VAL A 23 -15.19 0.72 -0.78
N LEU A 24 -14.77 -0.21 -1.64
CA LEU A 24 -13.37 -0.35 -2.03
C LEU A 24 -12.89 0.85 -2.85
N ASP A 25 -13.72 1.35 -3.77
CA ASP A 25 -13.46 2.57 -4.55
C ASP A 25 -13.31 3.80 -3.65
N ASP A 26 -14.24 4.02 -2.70
CA ASP A 26 -14.16 5.14 -1.75
C ASP A 26 -12.90 5.03 -0.88
N ALA A 27 -12.60 3.84 -0.36
CA ALA A 27 -11.40 3.59 0.42
C ALA A 27 -10.13 3.82 -0.41
N HIS A 28 -10.12 3.45 -1.68
CA HIS A 28 -9.01 3.72 -2.58
C HIS A 28 -8.80 5.22 -2.79
N VAL A 29 -9.86 5.95 -3.15
CA VAL A 29 -9.81 7.40 -3.42
C VAL A 29 -9.36 8.18 -2.19
N ARG A 30 -9.77 7.75 -0.99
CA ARG A 30 -9.50 8.47 0.25
C ARG A 30 -8.21 8.05 0.96
N CYS A 31 -7.80 6.79 0.80
CA CYS A 31 -6.72 6.21 1.59
C CYS A 31 -5.61 5.67 0.68
N TYR A 32 -5.87 4.59 -0.07
CA TYR A 32 -4.81 3.82 -0.71
C TYR A 32 -4.10 4.59 -1.83
N GLY A 33 -4.87 5.19 -2.75
CA GLY A 33 -4.35 5.97 -3.88
C GLY A 33 -3.52 7.17 -3.41
N PRO A 34 -4.07 8.08 -2.58
CA PRO A 34 -3.32 9.21 -2.04
C PRO A 34 -2.05 8.79 -1.31
N PHE A 35 -2.11 7.72 -0.49
CA PHE A 35 -0.94 7.22 0.24
C PHE A 35 0.18 6.78 -0.70
N LEU A 36 -0.14 5.97 -1.71
CA LEU A 36 0.85 5.48 -2.69
C LEU A 36 1.43 6.62 -3.54
N ARG A 37 0.59 7.53 -4.03
CA ARG A 37 1.02 8.67 -4.87
C ARG A 37 1.90 9.65 -4.09
N VAL A 38 1.58 9.90 -2.82
CA VAL A 38 2.39 10.77 -1.97
C VAL A 38 3.72 10.12 -1.66
N LEU A 39 3.74 8.88 -1.17
CA LEU A 39 5.01 8.23 -0.82
C LEU A 39 5.92 8.02 -2.03
N HIS A 40 5.36 7.76 -3.22
CA HIS A 40 6.16 7.67 -4.45
C HIS A 40 6.96 8.95 -4.74
N GLN A 41 6.51 10.13 -4.29
CA GLN A 41 7.24 11.39 -4.45
C GLN A 41 8.44 11.54 -3.48
N TYR A 42 8.55 10.69 -2.46
CA TYR A 42 9.61 10.73 -1.44
C TYR A 42 10.44 9.44 -1.43
N PRO A 43 11.31 9.20 -2.44
CA PRO A 43 12.02 7.92 -2.62
C PRO A 43 12.89 7.50 -1.43
N ASP A 44 13.38 8.43 -0.63
CA ASP A 44 14.19 8.15 0.56
C ASP A 44 13.37 7.71 1.77
N PHE A 45 12.04 7.90 1.75
CA PHE A 45 11.15 7.50 2.84
C PHE A 45 10.77 6.03 2.71
N LYS A 46 11.36 5.19 3.56
CA LYS A 46 11.11 3.74 3.58
C LYS A 46 9.94 3.35 4.47
N PHE A 47 9.14 2.40 4.03
CA PHE A 47 8.00 1.88 4.78
C PHE A 47 7.69 0.42 4.43
N ALA A 48 6.92 -0.24 5.29
CA ALA A 48 6.34 -1.55 5.03
C ALA A 48 4.84 -1.43 4.75
N ILE A 49 4.31 -2.26 3.86
CA ILE A 49 2.88 -2.32 3.56
C ILE A 49 2.41 -3.75 3.40
N HIS A 50 1.30 -4.05 4.07
CA HIS A 50 0.53 -5.26 3.85
C HIS A 50 -0.82 -4.91 3.26
N LEU A 51 -1.20 -5.65 2.21
CA LEU A 51 -2.54 -5.65 1.63
C LEU A 51 -3.09 -7.07 1.70
N SER A 52 -4.33 -7.24 2.16
CA SER A 52 -5.00 -8.54 2.06
C SER A 52 -5.06 -8.98 0.59
N GLY A 53 -4.96 -10.28 0.33
CA GLY A 53 -4.89 -10.82 -1.04
C GLY A 53 -6.11 -10.43 -1.89
N TRP A 54 -7.32 -10.52 -1.31
CA TRP A 54 -8.55 -10.06 -1.94
C TRP A 54 -8.50 -8.57 -2.34
N LEU A 55 -8.02 -7.71 -1.45
CA LEU A 55 -7.90 -6.28 -1.74
C LEU A 55 -6.84 -6.04 -2.82
N LEU A 56 -5.72 -6.75 -2.76
CA LEU A 56 -4.64 -6.61 -3.73
C LEU A 56 -5.10 -6.98 -5.15
N GLU A 57 -5.85 -8.08 -5.32
CA GLU A 57 -6.41 -8.47 -6.62
C GLU A 57 -7.36 -7.39 -7.17
N TYR A 58 -8.23 -6.86 -6.32
CA TYR A 58 -9.13 -5.77 -6.68
C TYR A 58 -8.34 -4.53 -7.14
N MET A 59 -7.34 -4.13 -6.36
CA MET A 59 -6.52 -2.95 -6.65
C MET A 59 -5.70 -3.11 -7.95
N MET A 60 -5.15 -4.30 -8.22
CA MET A 60 -4.44 -4.59 -9.47
C MET A 60 -5.34 -4.50 -10.70
N LYS A 61 -6.61 -4.87 -10.57
CA LYS A 61 -7.57 -4.84 -11.66
C LYS A 61 -8.15 -3.44 -11.89
N HIS A 62 -8.51 -2.72 -10.82
CA HIS A 62 -9.25 -1.47 -10.89
C HIS A 62 -8.36 -0.22 -10.86
N PHE A 63 -7.19 -0.29 -10.22
CA PHE A 63 -6.25 0.83 -10.06
C PHE A 63 -4.82 0.45 -10.47
N PRO A 64 -4.62 -0.04 -11.71
CA PRO A 64 -3.31 -0.54 -12.16
C PRO A 64 -2.21 0.54 -12.16
N GLU A 65 -2.58 1.81 -12.34
CA GLU A 65 -1.62 2.93 -12.32
C GLU A 65 -1.01 3.11 -10.93
N ASP A 66 -1.81 3.08 -9.86
CA ASP A 66 -1.30 3.18 -8.49
C ASP A 66 -0.53 1.92 -8.08
N MET A 67 -0.93 0.74 -8.56
CA MET A 67 -0.16 -0.49 -8.35
C MET A 67 1.18 -0.48 -9.08
N ALA A 68 1.29 0.20 -10.22
CA ALA A 68 2.57 0.43 -10.89
C ALA A 68 3.51 1.28 -10.01
N LEU A 69 2.99 2.33 -9.35
CA LEU A 69 3.77 3.10 -8.37
C LEU A 69 4.30 2.22 -7.23
N LEU A 70 3.44 1.38 -6.66
CA LEU A 70 3.87 0.44 -5.61
C LEU A 70 4.97 -0.50 -6.11
N LYS A 71 4.84 -1.04 -7.32
CA LYS A 71 5.85 -1.91 -7.94
C LYS A 71 7.19 -1.18 -8.12
N GLU A 72 7.18 0.07 -8.56
CA GLU A 72 8.39 0.89 -8.65
C GLU A 72 9.02 1.16 -7.28
N MET A 73 8.20 1.49 -6.27
CA MET A 73 8.67 1.68 -4.90
C MET A 73 9.32 0.42 -4.32
N VAL A 74 8.76 -0.77 -4.59
CA VAL A 74 9.37 -2.05 -4.20
C VAL A 74 10.69 -2.27 -4.94
N ALA A 75 10.72 -2.05 -6.26
CA ALA A 75 11.91 -2.26 -7.07
C ALA A 75 13.09 -1.36 -6.66
N ARG A 76 12.81 -0.17 -6.11
CA ARG A 76 13.83 0.75 -5.57
C ARG A 76 14.03 0.64 -4.05
N GLU A 77 13.56 -0.43 -3.42
CA GLU A 77 13.72 -0.71 -1.98
C GLU A 77 13.14 0.37 -1.05
N GLN A 78 12.11 1.08 -1.52
CA GLN A 78 11.39 2.06 -0.73
C GLN A 78 10.23 1.41 0.04
N ALA A 79 9.52 0.47 -0.58
CA ALA A 79 8.40 -0.24 0.03
C ALA A 79 8.76 -1.71 0.26
N GLU A 80 8.60 -2.18 1.49
CA GLU A 80 8.66 -3.61 1.82
C GLU A 80 7.24 -4.19 1.81
N LEU A 81 7.00 -5.20 0.96
CA LEU A 81 5.76 -5.97 0.97
C LEU A 81 5.88 -7.11 1.98
N PHE A 82 4.90 -7.23 2.87
CA PHE A 82 4.76 -8.38 3.74
C PHE A 82 3.38 -9.02 3.59
N GLY A 83 3.35 -10.35 3.68
CA GLY A 83 2.15 -11.16 3.49
C GLY A 83 1.47 -11.57 4.80
N ALA A 84 0.23 -12.07 4.65
CA ALA A 84 -0.56 -12.74 5.69
C ALA A 84 -1.50 -13.77 5.00
N GLY A 85 -2.63 -14.11 5.62
CA GLY A 85 -3.67 -14.90 4.96
C GLY A 85 -4.28 -14.13 3.79
N PHE A 86 -4.77 -14.86 2.77
CA PHE A 86 -5.31 -14.23 1.56
C PHE A 86 -6.55 -13.37 1.85
N THR A 87 -7.34 -13.74 2.87
CA THR A 87 -8.58 -13.06 3.27
C THR A 87 -8.39 -12.19 4.52
N GLU A 88 -7.14 -11.80 4.82
CA GLU A 88 -6.49 -11.54 6.14
C GLU A 88 -5.79 -12.76 6.71
#